data_AF-A0A9D7QVQ2-F1
#
_entry.id   AF-A0A9D7QVQ2-F1
#
_cell.length_a   1.000
_cell.length_b   1.000
_cell.length_c   1.000
_cell.angle_alpha   90.00
_cell.angle_beta   90.00
_cell.angle_gamma   90.00
#
_symmetry.space_group_name_H-M   'P 1'
#
loop_
_entity.id
_entity.type
_entity.pdbx_description
1 polymer ?
#
loop_
_entity_poly.entity_id
_entity_poly.type
_entity_poly.pdbx_seq_one_letter_code
_entity_poly.pdbx_strand_id
1 'polypeptide(L)'
;MYCGISFSNSVFTHKTKPTWEHIINVIKIKGTDNIVLCCASCNSSKGSKLLEDWLAGKYCSTKRELQKKMLRRQIRNILNRPKNLNP
;
A
#
# COMPACT_ATOMS: atom_id res chain seq x y z
N MET A 1 6.92 -2.44 1.11
CA MET A 1 6.39 -1.22 1.74
C MET A 1 5.25 -1.48 2.71
N TYR A 2 4.13 -2.12 2.33
CA TYR A 2 3.05 -2.40 3.30
C TYR A 2 3.44 -3.44 4.35
N CYS A 3 4.00 -4.57 3.91
CA CYS A 3 4.29 -5.71 4.75
C CYS A 3 5.76 -5.88 5.13
N GLY A 4 6.59 -4.85 4.93
CA GLY A 4 7.99 -4.86 5.38
C GLY A 4 8.92 -5.93 4.80
N ILE A 5 8.43 -6.80 3.92
CA ILE A 5 9.23 -7.90 3.41
C ILE A 5 10.35 -7.39 2.50
N SER A 6 11.53 -7.99 2.64
CA SER A 6 12.65 -7.80 1.73
C SER A 6 12.35 -8.52 0.41
N PHE A 7 12.58 -7.84 -0.70
CA PHE A 7 12.50 -8.46 -2.02
C PHE A 7 13.82 -9.20 -2.28
N SER A 8 13.74 -10.38 -2.88
CA SER A 8 14.90 -11.14 -3.35
C SER A 8 14.87 -11.20 -4.88
N ASN A 9 16.05 -11.21 -5.50
CA ASN A 9 16.18 -11.33 -6.97
C ASN A 9 15.57 -12.63 -7.50
N SER A 10 15.56 -13.68 -6.67
CA SER A 10 14.88 -14.93 -6.94
C SER A 10 13.42 -14.83 -6.46
N VAL A 11 12.52 -14.50 -7.38
CA VAL A 11 11.08 -14.38 -7.09
C VAL A 11 10.47 -15.78 -6.96
N PHE A 12 10.45 -16.30 -5.74
CA PHE A 12 9.89 -17.63 -5.46
C PHE A 12 8.39 -17.61 -5.13
N THR A 13 7.85 -16.49 -4.60
CA THR A 13 6.44 -16.43 -4.16
C THR A 13 5.83 -15.05 -4.41
N HIS A 14 4.50 -14.96 -4.41
CA HIS A 14 3.78 -13.67 -4.45
C HIS A 14 4.14 -12.72 -3.30
N LYS A 15 4.69 -13.22 -2.19
CA LYS A 15 5.15 -12.38 -1.08
C LYS A 15 6.51 -11.75 -1.36
N THR A 16 7.37 -12.39 -2.14
CA THR A 16 8.71 -11.86 -2.50
C THR A 16 8.72 -11.18 -3.86
N LYS A 17 7.67 -11.35 -4.69
CA LYS A 17 7.48 -10.64 -5.96
C LYS A 17 7.19 -9.14 -5.74
N PRO A 18 8.09 -8.23 -6.15
CA PRO A 18 7.81 -6.79 -6.08
C PRO A 18 6.80 -6.37 -7.16
N THR A 19 5.92 -5.42 -6.81
CA THR A 19 4.94 -4.79 -7.70
C THR A 19 4.75 -3.32 -7.33
N TRP A 20 4.44 -2.49 -8.32
CA TRP A 20 4.03 -1.10 -8.12
C TRP A 20 2.52 -1.00 -7.89
N GLU A 21 2.11 -0.16 -6.96
CA GLU A 21 0.70 0.03 -6.59
C GLU A 21 0.40 1.49 -6.28
N HIS A 22 -0.79 1.96 -6.66
CA HIS A 22 -1.26 3.28 -6.23
C HIS A 22 -1.78 3.23 -4.78
N ILE A 23 -1.36 4.16 -3.94
CA ILE A 23 -1.88 4.28 -2.56
C ILE A 23 -3.36 4.64 -2.62
N ILE A 24 -3.72 5.67 -3.40
CA ILE A 24 -5.08 6.12 -3.65
C ILE A 24 -5.46 5.78 -5.09
N ASN A 25 -6.52 4.98 -5.26
CA ASN A 25 -7.02 4.51 -6.56
C ASN A 25 -7.99 5.51 -7.21
N VAL A 26 -7.64 6.79 -7.28
CA VAL A 26 -8.44 7.83 -7.93
C VAL A 26 -7.74 8.27 -9.21
N ILE A 27 -8.44 8.24 -10.34
CA ILE A 27 -7.88 8.52 -11.68
C ILE A 27 -7.18 9.89 -11.76
N LYS A 28 -7.66 10.88 -10.98
CA LYS A 28 -7.09 12.23 -10.94
C LYS A 28 -5.76 12.32 -10.16
N ILE A 29 -5.36 11.30 -9.39
CA ILE A 29 -4.14 11.30 -8.56
C ILE A 29 -3.06 10.40 -9.19
N LYS A 30 -2.27 10.98 -10.10
CA LYS A 30 -1.25 10.24 -10.88
C LYS A 30 0.21 10.50 -10.47
N GLY A 31 0.43 11.23 -9.38
CA GLY A 31 1.77 11.58 -8.93
C GLY A 31 2.58 10.34 -8.52
N THR A 32 3.90 10.37 -8.76
CA THR A 32 4.82 9.29 -8.34
C THR A 32 4.88 9.15 -6.82
N ASP A 33 4.52 10.20 -6.08
CA ASP A 33 4.28 10.16 -4.65
C ASP A 33 3.15 9.21 -4.27
N ASN A 34 2.11 9.08 -5.11
CA ASN A 34 1.01 8.13 -4.93
C ASN A 34 1.38 6.68 -5.30
N ILE A 35 2.59 6.39 -5.76
CA ILE A 35 3.01 5.04 -6.16
C ILE A 35 3.95 4.44 -5.13
N VAL A 36 3.73 3.16 -4.81
CA VAL A 36 4.54 2.43 -3.82
C VAL A 36 4.98 1.07 -4.30
N LEU A 37 6.19 0.69 -3.91
CA LEU A 37 6.72 -0.66 -4.12
C LEU A 37 6.24 -1.61 -3.00
N CYS A 38 5.39 -2.57 -3.34
CA CYS A 38 4.86 -3.56 -2.41
C CYS A 38 4.97 -4.99 -2.97
N CYS A 39 4.68 -6.01 -2.15
CA CYS A 39 4.64 -7.36 -2.69
C CYS A 39 3.31 -7.66 -3.38
N ALA A 40 3.32 -8.57 -4.34
CA ALA A 40 2.12 -8.96 -5.09
C ALA A 40 0.98 -9.44 -4.19
N SER A 41 1.27 -10.13 -3.08
CA SER A 41 0.23 -10.55 -2.11
C SER A 41 -0.48 -9.38 -1.43
N CYS A 42 0.26 -8.32 -1.05
CA CYS A 42 -0.35 -7.14 -0.46
C CYS A 42 -1.11 -6.34 -1.50
N ASN A 43 -0.54 -6.21 -2.71
CA ASN A 43 -1.20 -5.53 -3.82
C ASN A 43 -2.57 -6.17 -4.13
N SER A 44 -2.57 -7.48 -4.36
CA SER A 44 -3.80 -8.26 -4.61
C SER A 44 -4.81 -8.15 -3.46
N SER A 45 -4.34 -8.17 -2.21
CA SER A 45 -5.23 -8.04 -1.05
C SER A 45 -5.85 -6.65 -0.92
N LYS A 46 -5.08 -5.58 -1.17
CA LYS A 46 -5.58 -4.21 -1.18
C LYS A 46 -6.60 -4.05 -2.31
N GLY A 47 -6.17 -4.29 -3.55
CA GLY A 47 -6.96 -4.05 -4.75
C GLY A 47 -7.47 -2.61 -4.79
N SER A 48 -8.76 -2.45 -5.11
CA SER A 48 -9.43 -1.14 -5.21
C SER A 48 -9.83 -0.52 -3.87
N LYS A 49 -9.65 -1.20 -2.73
CA LYS A 49 -10.09 -0.71 -1.42
C LYS A 49 -9.40 0.59 -1.03
N LEU A 50 -10.10 1.43 -0.25
CA LEU A 50 -9.47 2.54 0.44
C LEU A 50 -8.38 2.02 1.37
N LEU A 51 -7.26 2.75 1.43
CA LEU A 51 -6.11 2.32 2.22
C LEU A 51 -6.46 2.18 3.71
N GLU A 52 -7.23 3.13 4.25
CA GLU A 52 -7.72 3.11 5.64
C GLU A 52 -8.55 1.85 5.95
N ASP A 53 -9.54 1.55 5.10
CA ASP A 53 -10.40 0.37 5.25
C ASP A 53 -9.60 -0.93 5.13
N TRP A 54 -8.67 -0.99 4.17
CA TRP A 54 -7.83 -2.17 3.99
C TRP A 54 -6.89 -2.40 5.16
N LEU A 55 -6.30 -1.33 5.72
CA LEU A 55 -5.44 -1.40 6.91
C LEU A 55 -6.22 -1.82 8.17
N ALA A 56 -7.49 -1.44 8.29
CA ALA A 56 -8.38 -1.89 9.35
C ALA A 56 -8.92 -3.31 9.13
N GLY A 57 -8.85 -3.83 7.91
CA GLY A 57 -9.40 -5.12 7.52
C GLY A 57 -8.64 -6.36 8.04
N LYS A 58 -9.29 -7.53 7.92
CA LYS A 58 -8.82 -8.84 8.42
C LYS A 58 -7.42 -9.25 7.90
N TYR A 59 -7.11 -8.90 6.64
CA TYR A 59 -5.80 -9.21 6.08
C TYR A 59 -4.67 -8.53 6.84
N CYS A 60 -4.86 -7.27 7.23
CA CYS A 60 -3.87 -6.48 7.95
C CYS A 60 -3.87 -6.78 9.45
N SER A 61 -5.03 -7.10 10.04
CA SER A 61 -5.13 -7.42 11.47
C SER A 61 -4.41 -8.72 11.86
N THR A 62 -4.28 -9.68 10.95
CA THR A 62 -3.49 -10.91 11.14
C THR A 62 -1.98 -10.70 10.95
N LYS A 63 -1.58 -9.51 10.51
CA LYS A 63 -0.21 -9.11 10.15
C LYS A 63 0.37 -8.12 11.17
N ARG A 64 -0.15 -8.13 12.41
CA ARG A 64 -0.01 -7.18 13.55
C ARG A 64 1.31 -6.38 13.69
N GLU A 65 2.46 -6.90 13.29
CA GLU A 65 3.74 -6.18 13.31
C GLU A 65 3.87 -5.09 12.21
N LEU A 66 2.99 -5.10 11.21
CA LEU A 66 3.05 -4.18 10.07
C LEU A 66 2.33 -2.85 10.31
N GLN A 67 1.40 -2.81 11.26
CA GLN A 67 0.59 -1.63 11.55
C GLN A 67 1.34 -0.55 12.35
N LYS A 68 2.33 -0.90 13.19
CA LYS A 68 2.90 0.04 14.16
C LYS A 68 4.13 0.82 13.68
N LYS A 69 4.95 0.26 12.77
CA LYS A 69 6.23 0.89 12.35
C LYS A 69 6.25 1.39 10.91
N MET A 70 5.34 0.92 10.05
CA MET A 70 5.44 1.04 8.59
C MET A 70 4.39 1.88 7.90
N LEU A 71 3.67 2.73 8.64
CA LEU A 71 3.07 3.92 8.04
C LEU A 71 4.22 4.89 7.70
N ARG A 72 5.04 4.51 6.71
CA ARG A 72 6.17 5.28 6.20
C ARG A 72 5.66 6.70 5.97
N ARG A 73 6.45 7.68 6.40
CA ARG A 73 6.16 9.12 6.33
C ARG A 73 5.43 9.55 5.04
N GLN A 74 5.78 8.94 3.91
CA GLN A 74 5.11 9.11 2.62
C GLN A 74 3.61 8.79 2.61
N ILE A 75 3.17 7.64 3.15
CA ILE A 75 1.75 7.25 3.17
C ILE A 75 0.94 8.25 4.02
N ARG A 76 1.48 8.65 5.17
CA ARG A 76 0.82 9.62 6.06
C ARG A 76 0.64 10.97 5.37
N ASN A 77 1.65 11.44 4.63
CA ASN A 77 1.56 12.69 3.86
C ASN A 77 0.48 12.64 2.77
N ILE A 78 0.24 11.47 2.19
CA ILE A 78 -0.74 11.29 1.11
C ILE A 78 -2.16 11.15 1.67
N LEU A 79 -2.33 10.40 2.77
CA LEU A 79 -3.62 10.30 3.47
C LEU A 79 -4.08 11.65 4.04
N ASN A 80 -3.15 12.49 4.49
CA ASN A 80 -3.44 13.81 5.02
C ASN A 80 -3.58 14.88 3.92
N ARG A 81 -3.38 14.55 2.64
CA ARG A 81 -3.61 15.51 1.55
C ARG A 81 -5.12 15.79 1.50
N PRO A 82 -5.55 17.07 1.47
CA PRO A 82 -6.96 17.39 1.35
C PRO A 82 -7.54 16.66 0.13
N LYS A 83 -8.62 15.90 0.35
CA LYS A 83 -9.35 15.16 -0.68
C LYS A 83 -10.09 16.09 -1.67
N ASN A 84 -9.77 17.39 -1.68
CA ASN A 84 -10.37 18.42 -2.54
C ASN A 84 -9.89 18.27 -3.99
N LEU A 85 -10.32 17.17 -4.59
CA LEU A 85 -10.59 17.04 -6.00
C LEU A 85 -12.11 17.13 -6.12
N ASN A 86 -12.65 18.35 -6.05
CA ASN A 86 -13.98 18.57 -6.60
C ASN A 86 -13.95 18.29 -8.11
N PRO A 87 -15.08 17.83 -8.71
CA PRO A 87 -15.21 17.55 -10.13
C PRO A 87 -14.60 18.62 -11.03
#